data_AF-D3UYJ5-F1
#
_entry.id   AF-D3UYJ5-F1
#
_cell.length_a   1.000
_cell.length_b   1.000
_cell.length_c   1.000
_cell.angle_alpha   90.00
_cell.angle_beta   90.00
_cell.angle_gamma   90.00
#
_symmetry.space_group_name_H-M   'P 1'
#
loop_
_entity.id
_entity.type
_entity.pdbx_description
1 polymer ?
#
loop_
_entity_poly.entity_id
_entity_poly.type
_entity_poly.pdbx_seq_one_letter_code
_entity_poly.pdbx_strand_id
1 'polypeptide(L)'
;MRIDSINFKPLPIDFEIESIEVTNFTSQHSLPGDGNSAYEYRAKIINKTNGKKISNYSFDPKQVNWSREPKRSPKLVDEKDLVLFDPEFTTNSEGYLTIKLKSLVGIKNIEVNLNITSPHGDVSKNAKLVDFEVSPQPAGLFMYREGKKDTINLFTKEQERPYNAVGTLHNGELRTKDNKLLSNSENGKLVKVHDYEYDDPDGILSYNNKHDPNFAFENVGKATVKALVQTLNRDNEVVYERLYAYNFNILRLFTAIDQMNDPYVPGISNISCESDNKMGGKTPKLSDVIGPKTLSDEFRNAFSWGLFHRVQLPHDIDKKDFAKFAIIDENAPPNNPYAPYSIYDAVHGNIIDPTNSNVLLICLWKQGG
;
A
#
# COMPACT_ATOMS: atom_id res chain seq x y z
N MET A 1 0.77 -52.27 -46.23
CA MET A 1 0.93 -52.54 -44.79
C MET A 1 1.96 -51.53 -44.27
N ARG A 2 1.54 -50.45 -43.62
CA ARG A 2 2.46 -49.49 -43.01
C ARG A 2 2.91 -50.10 -41.69
N ILE A 3 4.22 -50.25 -41.51
CA ILE A 3 4.81 -50.63 -40.23
C ILE A 3 4.83 -49.36 -39.41
N ASP A 4 3.96 -49.27 -38.40
CA ASP A 4 4.00 -48.21 -37.41
C ASP A 4 5.35 -48.28 -36.68
N SER A 5 6.03 -47.14 -36.58
CA SER A 5 7.32 -47.03 -35.90
C SER A 5 7.16 -47.44 -34.43
N ILE A 6 7.80 -48.55 -34.05
CA ILE A 6 7.85 -49.01 -32.66
C ILE A 6 8.69 -48.01 -31.86
N ASN A 7 8.03 -47.24 -31.01
CA ASN A 7 8.66 -46.24 -30.15
C ASN A 7 9.16 -46.96 -28.88
N PHE A 8 10.42 -47.41 -28.87
CA PHE A 8 11.04 -48.00 -27.69
C PHE A 8 11.24 -46.92 -26.63
N LYS A 9 10.42 -46.92 -25.58
CA LYS A 9 10.73 -46.14 -24.38
C LYS A 9 12.00 -46.73 -23.73
N PRO A 10 13.02 -45.92 -23.45
CA PRO A 10 14.18 -46.36 -22.69
C PRO A 10 13.73 -47.00 -21.36
N LEU A 11 14.45 -48.04 -20.93
CA LEU A 11 14.20 -48.62 -19.61
C LEU A 11 14.37 -47.54 -18.53
N PRO A 12 13.49 -47.52 -17.51
CA PRO A 12 13.60 -46.57 -16.41
C PRO A 12 14.96 -46.71 -15.73
N ILE A 13 15.72 -45.61 -15.69
CA ILE A 13 17.01 -45.58 -14.99
C ILE A 13 16.74 -45.66 -13.48
N ASP A 14 17.54 -46.40 -12.74
CA ASP A 14 17.54 -46.40 -11.27
C ASP A 14 18.42 -45.23 -10.77
N PHE A 15 17.83 -44.33 -9.99
CA PHE A 15 18.43 -43.04 -9.62
C PHE A 15 18.17 -42.67 -8.16
N GLU A 16 18.95 -41.71 -7.66
CA GLU A 16 18.73 -41.05 -6.38
C GLU A 16 19.00 -39.54 -6.45
N ILE A 17 18.47 -38.80 -5.48
CA ILE A 17 18.73 -37.37 -5.28
C ILE A 17 19.95 -37.23 -4.36
N GLU A 18 21.10 -36.86 -4.91
CA GLU A 18 22.35 -36.73 -4.16
C GLU A 18 22.31 -35.52 -3.22
N SER A 19 21.92 -34.36 -3.74
CA SER A 19 21.84 -33.10 -3.01
C SER A 19 20.74 -32.21 -3.55
N ILE A 20 20.24 -31.31 -2.71
CA ILE A 20 19.51 -30.12 -3.14
C ILE A 20 20.24 -28.90 -2.59
N GLU A 21 20.66 -28.02 -3.49
CA GLU A 21 21.48 -26.85 -3.21
C GLU A 21 20.72 -25.58 -3.58
N VAL A 22 20.95 -24.51 -2.81
CA VAL A 22 20.45 -23.17 -3.13
C VAL A 22 21.60 -22.38 -3.75
N THR A 23 21.47 -21.97 -5.01
CA THR A 23 22.61 -21.44 -5.79
C THR A 23 22.93 -19.99 -5.45
N ASN A 24 21.94 -19.22 -5.01
CA ASN A 24 22.07 -17.80 -4.66
C ASN A 24 21.94 -17.56 -3.14
N PHE A 25 22.29 -18.56 -2.33
CA PHE A 25 22.26 -18.44 -0.87
C PHE A 25 23.55 -17.82 -0.35
N THR A 26 23.46 -16.58 0.14
CA THR A 26 24.48 -16.00 1.01
C THR A 26 24.02 -16.15 2.45
N SER A 27 24.78 -16.86 3.29
CA SER A 27 24.42 -17.12 4.70
C SER A 27 24.26 -15.86 5.57
N GLN A 28 24.52 -14.68 5.02
CA GLN A 28 24.42 -13.38 5.70
C GLN A 28 23.21 -12.55 5.26
N HIS A 29 22.51 -12.91 4.17
CA HIS A 29 21.40 -12.11 3.64
C HIS A 29 20.26 -12.99 3.15
N SER A 30 19.16 -12.94 3.89
CA SER A 30 17.87 -13.48 3.46
C SER A 30 17.31 -12.61 2.32
N LEU A 31 16.56 -13.20 1.38
CA LEU A 31 15.97 -12.43 0.28
C LEU A 31 14.72 -11.67 0.76
N PRO A 32 14.39 -10.50 0.21
CA PRO A 32 13.16 -9.81 0.58
C PRO A 32 11.92 -10.55 0.06
N GLY A 33 10.86 -10.62 0.86
CA GLY A 33 9.55 -11.14 0.50
C GLY A 33 8.73 -10.14 -0.32
N ASP A 34 9.29 -9.70 -1.46
CA ASP A 34 8.75 -8.65 -2.33
C ASP A 34 7.96 -9.19 -3.55
N GLY A 35 7.85 -10.51 -3.70
CA GLY A 35 7.20 -11.19 -4.81
C GLY A 35 8.04 -11.31 -6.10
N ASN A 36 9.26 -10.77 -6.11
CA ASN A 36 10.16 -10.70 -7.25
C ASN A 36 11.48 -11.45 -6.97
N SER A 37 12.06 -11.22 -5.81
CA SER A 37 13.26 -11.87 -5.32
C SER A 37 13.00 -13.36 -5.11
N ALA A 38 13.89 -14.20 -5.64
CA ALA A 38 13.69 -15.64 -5.65
C ALA A 38 14.96 -16.40 -5.32
N TYR A 39 14.84 -17.44 -4.49
CA TYR A 39 15.84 -18.47 -4.34
C TYR A 39 15.80 -19.43 -5.52
N GLU A 40 16.95 -19.83 -6.01
CA GLU A 40 17.07 -20.86 -7.04
C GLU A 40 17.64 -22.14 -6.42
N TYR A 41 16.93 -23.24 -6.63
CA TYR A 41 17.26 -24.56 -6.14
C TYR A 41 17.73 -25.43 -7.31
N ARG A 42 18.75 -26.24 -7.07
CA ARG A 42 19.19 -27.29 -7.98
C ARG A 42 19.31 -28.62 -7.24
N ALA A 43 18.70 -29.67 -7.79
CA ALA A 43 18.77 -31.02 -7.27
C ALA A 43 19.63 -31.90 -8.17
N LYS A 44 20.72 -32.45 -7.62
CA LYS A 44 21.64 -33.30 -8.38
C LYS A 44 21.13 -34.74 -8.42
N ILE A 45 20.92 -35.25 -9.63
CA ILE A 45 20.42 -36.60 -9.86
C ILE A 45 21.57 -37.49 -10.32
N ILE A 46 21.76 -38.60 -9.62
CA ILE A 46 22.80 -39.59 -9.92
C ILE A 46 22.21 -40.96 -10.12
N ASN A 47 22.90 -41.78 -10.92
CA ASN A 47 22.56 -43.18 -11.14
C ASN A 47 22.97 -43.98 -9.89
N LYS A 48 22.01 -44.72 -9.33
CA LYS A 48 22.20 -45.43 -8.06
C LYS A 48 23.22 -46.56 -8.15
N THR A 49 23.39 -47.16 -9.33
CA THR A 49 24.30 -48.29 -9.56
C THR A 49 25.76 -47.85 -9.63
N ASN A 50 26.05 -46.69 -10.23
CA ASN A 50 27.42 -46.28 -10.53
C ASN A 50 27.82 -44.89 -10.01
N GLY A 51 26.91 -44.18 -9.35
CA GLY A 51 27.13 -42.84 -8.78
C GLY A 51 27.36 -41.73 -9.81
N LYS A 52 27.24 -42.00 -11.11
CA LYS A 52 27.44 -40.99 -12.15
C LYS A 52 26.21 -40.10 -12.27
N LYS A 53 26.44 -38.80 -12.51
CA LYS A 53 25.37 -37.85 -12.85
C LYS A 53 24.53 -38.34 -14.03
N ILE A 54 23.23 -38.11 -13.94
CA ILE A 54 22.29 -38.40 -15.02
C ILE A 54 22.02 -37.09 -15.76
N SER A 55 22.69 -36.88 -16.89
CA SER A 55 22.57 -35.65 -17.70
C SER A 55 21.52 -35.78 -18.80
N ASN A 56 20.83 -34.68 -19.12
CA ASN A 56 19.86 -34.58 -20.22
C ASN A 56 18.72 -35.62 -20.17
N TYR A 57 18.38 -36.11 -18.97
CA TYR A 57 17.32 -37.09 -18.78
C TYR A 57 16.00 -36.39 -18.49
N SER A 58 14.99 -36.71 -19.28
CA SER A 58 13.65 -36.11 -19.15
C SER A 58 12.75 -37.02 -18.32
N PHE A 59 12.30 -36.52 -17.18
CA PHE A 59 11.27 -37.14 -16.34
C PHE A 59 9.87 -36.82 -16.89
N ASP A 60 8.90 -37.68 -16.59
CA ASP A 60 7.49 -37.29 -16.75
C ASP A 60 7.18 -36.19 -15.72
N PRO A 61 6.57 -35.05 -16.10
CA PRO A 61 6.21 -34.00 -15.15
C PRO A 61 5.35 -34.48 -13.98
N LYS A 62 4.58 -35.58 -14.14
CA LYS A 62 3.79 -36.18 -13.05
C LYS A 62 4.63 -36.91 -12.02
N GLN A 63 5.88 -37.26 -12.36
CA GLN A 63 6.80 -37.94 -11.44
C GLN A 63 7.53 -36.95 -10.55
N VAL A 64 7.79 -35.74 -11.04
CA VAL A 64 8.61 -34.74 -10.34
C VAL A 64 7.69 -33.81 -9.56
N ASN A 65 7.70 -33.95 -8.23
CA ASN A 65 6.91 -33.11 -7.34
C ASN A 65 7.83 -32.28 -6.45
N TRP A 66 7.81 -30.96 -6.65
CA TRP A 66 8.43 -30.01 -5.75
C TRP A 66 7.40 -29.47 -4.77
N SER A 67 7.73 -29.49 -3.48
CA SER A 67 6.90 -28.93 -2.43
C SER A 67 7.70 -27.98 -1.54
N ARG A 68 6.98 -27.17 -0.79
CA ARG A 68 7.54 -26.19 0.15
C ARG A 68 6.68 -26.15 1.39
N GLU A 69 7.32 -26.16 2.55
CA GLU A 69 6.60 -26.06 3.82
C GLU A 69 7.39 -25.19 4.81
N PRO A 70 6.74 -24.20 5.45
CA PRO A 70 7.27 -23.59 6.66
C PRO A 70 7.36 -24.65 7.77
N LYS A 71 8.55 -24.90 8.30
CA LYS A 71 8.80 -25.98 9.27
C LYS A 71 7.90 -25.93 10.50
N ARG A 72 7.53 -24.73 10.96
CA ARG A 72 6.72 -24.53 12.17
C ARG A 72 5.22 -24.55 11.92
N SER A 73 4.74 -24.37 10.69
CA SER A 73 3.31 -24.22 10.40
C SER A 73 2.98 -24.41 8.92
N PRO A 74 3.02 -25.66 8.41
CA PRO A 74 2.93 -25.97 6.98
C PRO A 74 1.64 -25.47 6.30
N LYS A 75 0.54 -25.45 7.05
CA LYS A 75 -0.82 -25.19 6.53
C LYS A 75 -1.30 -23.75 6.67
N LEU A 76 -0.47 -22.87 7.22
CA LEU A 76 -0.88 -21.50 7.56
C LEU A 76 -0.42 -20.45 6.55
N VAL A 77 0.35 -20.81 5.52
CA VAL A 77 0.79 -19.90 4.48
C VAL A 77 -0.01 -20.17 3.21
N ASP A 78 -0.61 -19.14 2.63
CA ASP A 78 -1.36 -19.29 1.39
C ASP A 78 -0.39 -19.56 0.22
N GLU A 79 -0.78 -20.42 -0.72
CA GLU A 79 0.08 -20.80 -1.86
C GLU A 79 0.50 -19.62 -2.73
N LYS A 80 -0.26 -18.52 -2.72
CA LYS A 80 0.06 -17.28 -3.44
C LYS A 80 1.17 -16.47 -2.76
N ASP A 81 1.34 -16.61 -1.45
CA ASP A 81 2.23 -15.77 -0.64
C ASP A 81 3.65 -16.32 -0.56
N LEU A 82 3.81 -17.61 -0.83
CA LEU A 82 5.09 -18.27 -0.97
C LEU A 82 4.90 -19.16 -2.19
N VAL A 83 5.70 -19.05 -3.25
CA VAL A 83 5.44 -19.63 -4.58
C VAL A 83 6.68 -20.35 -5.13
N LEU A 84 6.51 -21.61 -5.55
CA LEU A 84 7.45 -22.35 -6.38
C LEU A 84 7.06 -22.18 -7.84
N PHE A 85 8.03 -21.91 -8.70
CA PHE A 85 7.80 -21.65 -10.12
C PHE A 85 9.02 -22.06 -10.96
N ASP A 86 8.81 -22.09 -12.28
CA ASP A 86 9.79 -22.55 -13.27
C ASP A 86 10.39 -23.95 -12.97
N PRO A 87 9.59 -24.99 -12.67
CA PRO A 87 10.15 -26.32 -12.45
C PRO A 87 10.72 -26.88 -13.77
N GLU A 88 11.96 -27.35 -13.72
CA GLU A 88 12.54 -28.15 -14.79
C GLU A 88 12.25 -29.64 -14.59
N PHE A 89 11.96 -30.33 -15.70
CA PHE A 89 11.69 -31.77 -15.73
C PHE A 89 12.76 -32.55 -16.50
N THR A 90 13.78 -31.86 -17.01
CA THR A 90 14.90 -32.46 -17.72
C THR A 90 16.18 -32.06 -17.02
N THR A 91 17.04 -33.02 -16.68
CA THR A 91 18.33 -32.67 -16.07
C THR A 91 19.22 -31.95 -17.07
N ASN A 92 19.97 -30.95 -16.61
CA ASN A 92 20.96 -30.28 -17.46
C ASN A 92 22.19 -31.18 -17.75
N SER A 93 23.20 -30.63 -18.44
CA SER A 93 24.46 -31.33 -18.73
C SER A 93 25.25 -31.76 -17.48
N GLU A 94 24.97 -31.14 -16.33
CA GLU A 94 25.58 -31.44 -15.05
C GLU A 94 24.74 -32.39 -14.19
N GLY A 95 23.54 -32.76 -14.65
CA GLY A 95 22.66 -33.70 -13.98
C GLY A 95 21.74 -33.07 -12.94
N TYR A 96 21.45 -31.77 -13.07
CA TYR A 96 20.58 -31.05 -12.14
C TYR A 96 19.18 -30.82 -12.71
N LEU A 97 18.16 -30.98 -11.86
CA LEU A 97 16.84 -30.36 -12.02
C LEU A 97 16.80 -29.05 -11.23
N THR A 98 16.09 -28.03 -11.71
CA THR A 98 15.98 -26.75 -11.01
C THR A 98 14.54 -26.35 -10.71
N ILE A 99 14.38 -25.48 -9.70
CA ILE A 99 13.14 -24.78 -9.39
C ILE A 99 13.46 -23.46 -8.68
N LYS A 100 12.54 -22.49 -8.73
CA LYS A 100 12.66 -21.23 -7.99
C LYS A 100 11.58 -21.10 -6.91
N LEU A 101 11.92 -20.42 -5.82
CA LEU A 101 11.02 -20.08 -4.72
C LEU A 101 11.02 -18.56 -4.52
N LYS A 102 9.84 -17.94 -4.45
CA LYS A 102 9.69 -16.52 -4.08
C LYS A 102 8.62 -16.33 -3.01
N SER A 103 8.64 -15.21 -2.32
CA SER A 103 7.67 -14.88 -1.26
C SER A 103 7.11 -13.47 -1.43
N LEU A 104 5.84 -13.27 -1.10
CA LEU A 104 5.17 -11.98 -0.89
C LEU A 104 5.09 -11.62 0.60
N VAL A 105 5.69 -12.41 1.49
CA VAL A 105 5.65 -12.19 2.93
C VAL A 105 7.03 -12.41 3.55
N GLY A 106 7.30 -11.77 4.69
CA GLY A 106 8.43 -12.12 5.53
C GLY A 106 8.13 -13.43 6.26
N ILE A 107 8.99 -14.43 6.12
CA ILE A 107 8.75 -15.77 6.68
C ILE A 107 10.07 -16.50 6.89
N LYS A 108 10.15 -17.30 7.97
CA LYS A 108 11.38 -18.01 8.36
C LYS A 108 11.23 -19.52 8.28
N ASN A 109 12.36 -20.21 8.14
CA ASN A 109 12.52 -21.66 8.18
C ASN A 109 11.68 -22.39 7.14
N ILE A 110 11.77 -21.96 5.88
CA ILE A 110 11.11 -22.64 4.76
C ILE A 110 11.97 -23.80 4.30
N GLU A 111 11.38 -24.99 4.25
CA GLU A 111 11.99 -26.18 3.66
C GLU A 111 11.41 -26.43 2.28
N VAL A 112 12.28 -26.63 1.28
CA VAL A 112 11.89 -27.11 -0.05
C VAL A 112 12.22 -28.59 -0.15
N ASN A 113 11.28 -29.39 -0.63
CA ASN A 113 11.43 -30.82 -0.83
C ASN A 113 11.22 -31.15 -2.31
N LEU A 114 12.00 -32.11 -2.79
CA LEU A 114 11.79 -32.76 -4.07
C LEU A 114 11.45 -34.22 -3.82
N ASN A 115 10.34 -34.68 -4.37
CA ASN A 115 9.98 -36.09 -4.50
C ASN A 115 9.92 -36.46 -5.97
N ILE A 116 10.58 -37.56 -6.36
CA ILE A 116 10.47 -38.12 -7.71
C ILE A 116 9.95 -39.55 -7.62
N THR A 117 8.77 -39.78 -8.20
CA THR A 117 8.17 -41.12 -8.29
C THR A 117 8.79 -41.93 -9.43
N SER A 118 9.24 -43.15 -9.13
CA SER A 118 9.85 -44.03 -10.12
C SER A 118 9.36 -45.47 -10.02
N PRO A 119 9.48 -46.28 -11.09
CA PRO A 119 9.21 -47.72 -11.03
C PRO A 119 10.07 -48.49 -10.03
N HIS A 120 11.24 -47.93 -9.65
CA HIS A 120 12.16 -48.51 -8.68
C HIS A 120 11.92 -48.01 -7.24
N GLY A 121 10.87 -47.21 -7.04
CA GLY A 121 10.51 -46.58 -5.77
C GLY A 121 10.62 -45.06 -5.80
N ASP A 122 9.92 -44.41 -4.87
CA ASP A 122 9.97 -42.96 -4.70
C ASP A 122 11.27 -42.54 -4.02
N VAL A 123 11.87 -41.45 -4.52
CA VAL A 123 13.04 -40.83 -3.89
C VAL A 123 12.71 -39.41 -3.48
N SER A 124 13.06 -39.05 -2.25
CA SER A 124 12.81 -37.71 -1.73
C SER A 124 14.02 -37.12 -1.03
N LYS A 125 14.14 -35.79 -1.08
CA LYS A 125 15.19 -35.06 -0.35
C LYS A 125 14.74 -33.65 0.00
N ASN A 126 15.26 -33.15 1.12
CA ASN A 126 15.04 -31.79 1.59
C ASN A 126 16.26 -30.92 1.27
N ALA A 127 15.99 -29.67 0.91
CA ALA A 127 16.99 -28.62 0.81
C ALA A 127 17.34 -28.04 2.19
N LYS A 128 18.35 -27.17 2.23
CA LYS A 128 18.59 -26.31 3.39
C LYS A 128 17.42 -25.33 3.58
N LEU A 129 17.19 -24.96 4.83
CA LEU A 129 16.20 -23.95 5.19
C LEU A 129 16.61 -22.57 4.65
N VAL A 130 15.62 -21.81 4.19
CA VAL A 130 15.78 -20.41 3.79
C VAL A 130 14.74 -19.53 4.48
N ASP A 131 15.03 -18.23 4.53
CA ASP A 131 14.17 -17.21 5.11
C ASP A 131 13.90 -16.12 4.06
N PHE A 132 12.74 -15.48 4.13
CA PHE A 132 12.48 -14.22 3.45
C PHE A 132 12.30 -13.10 4.48
N GLU A 133 12.96 -11.96 4.26
CA GLU A 133 12.75 -10.76 5.08
C GLU A 133 11.43 -10.09 4.72
N VAL A 134 10.82 -9.39 5.67
CA VAL A 134 9.64 -8.60 5.37
C VAL A 134 10.02 -7.44 4.45
N SER A 135 9.24 -7.23 3.39
CA SER A 135 9.46 -6.15 2.42
C SER A 135 8.24 -5.24 2.35
N PRO A 136 8.42 -3.91 2.21
CA PRO A 136 7.31 -2.98 2.04
C PRO A 136 6.44 -3.32 0.83
N GLN A 137 5.13 -3.31 1.05
CA GLN A 137 4.11 -3.53 0.04
C GLN A 137 3.13 -2.35 0.01
N PRO A 138 2.67 -1.93 -1.18
CA PRO A 138 1.77 -0.79 -1.30
C PRO A 138 0.42 -1.06 -0.64
N ALA A 139 0.06 -0.22 0.33
CA ALA A 139 -1.25 -0.17 0.97
C ALA A 139 -2.21 0.73 0.18
N GLY A 140 -3.49 0.71 0.58
CA GLY A 140 -4.44 1.80 0.31
C GLY A 140 -4.62 2.67 1.55
N LEU A 141 -5.10 3.88 1.33
CA LEU A 141 -5.43 4.85 2.36
C LEU A 141 -6.94 5.00 2.44
N PHE A 142 -7.48 4.79 3.64
CA PHE A 142 -8.86 5.10 3.98
C PHE A 142 -8.90 6.34 4.84
N MET A 143 -9.43 7.43 4.30
CA MET A 143 -9.62 8.69 5.00
C MET A 143 -11.07 8.84 5.42
N TYR A 144 -11.29 9.46 6.57
CA TYR A 144 -12.63 9.79 7.03
C TYR A 144 -12.66 11.00 7.96
N ARG A 145 -13.83 11.62 8.07
CA ARG A 145 -14.07 12.66 9.06
C ARG A 145 -14.31 12.05 10.45
N GLU A 146 -13.68 12.63 11.47
CA GLU A 146 -13.89 12.24 12.86
C GLU A 146 -15.38 12.13 13.23
N GLY A 147 -15.77 11.03 13.88
CA GLY A 147 -17.16 10.72 14.24
C GLY A 147 -18.08 10.36 13.07
N LYS A 148 -17.58 10.32 11.82
CA LYS A 148 -18.39 10.08 10.60
C LYS A 148 -17.78 9.05 9.65
N LYS A 149 -17.04 8.08 10.18
CA LYS A 149 -16.33 7.03 9.43
C LYS A 149 -17.17 6.36 8.34
N ASP A 150 -18.43 6.06 8.61
CA ASP A 150 -19.29 5.30 7.70
C ASP A 150 -20.00 6.18 6.65
N THR A 151 -20.04 7.50 6.83
CA THR A 151 -20.83 8.41 5.98
C THR A 151 -20.00 9.41 5.20
N ILE A 152 -18.80 9.74 5.69
CA ILE A 152 -17.89 10.69 5.06
C ILE A 152 -16.50 10.09 5.07
N ASN A 153 -16.21 9.36 3.99
CA ASN A 153 -14.94 8.68 3.78
C ASN A 153 -14.52 8.70 2.31
N LEU A 154 -13.23 8.42 2.11
CA LEU A 154 -12.58 8.30 0.82
C LEU A 154 -11.57 7.16 0.92
N PHE A 155 -11.58 6.27 -0.06
CA PHE A 155 -10.55 5.26 -0.21
C PHE A 155 -9.75 5.50 -1.48
N THR A 156 -8.43 5.50 -1.37
CA THR A 156 -7.53 5.54 -2.51
C THR A 156 -6.48 4.44 -2.41
N LYS A 157 -6.16 3.84 -3.56
CA LYS A 157 -5.03 2.92 -3.72
C LYS A 157 -3.83 3.56 -4.41
N GLU A 158 -4.04 4.73 -5.01
CA GLU A 158 -3.01 5.50 -5.69
C GLU A 158 -2.13 6.14 -4.63
N GLN A 159 -0.82 5.89 -4.69
CA GLN A 159 0.14 6.50 -3.78
C GLN A 159 0.19 8.01 -3.99
N GLU A 160 0.72 8.73 -3.01
CA GLU A 160 0.84 10.19 -2.99
C GLU A 160 -0.50 10.95 -2.89
N ARG A 161 -1.64 10.26 -2.90
CA ARG A 161 -2.95 10.85 -2.60
C ARG A 161 -3.25 10.82 -1.08
N PRO A 162 -4.08 11.72 -0.56
CA PRO A 162 -4.65 12.86 -1.26
C PRO A 162 -3.58 13.92 -1.53
N TYR A 163 -3.84 14.80 -2.50
CA TYR A 163 -3.04 15.99 -2.75
C TYR A 163 -3.50 17.18 -1.89
N ASN A 164 -4.69 17.10 -1.31
CA ASN A 164 -5.31 18.15 -0.53
C ASN A 164 -5.71 17.63 0.87
N ALA A 165 -5.67 18.51 1.86
CA ALA A 165 -6.24 18.31 3.19
C ALA A 165 -7.21 19.46 3.50
N VAL A 166 -8.29 19.20 4.25
CA VAL A 166 -9.34 20.22 4.52
C VAL A 166 -9.68 20.34 6.02
N GLY A 167 -9.27 21.42 6.66
CA GLY A 167 -9.41 21.58 8.10
C GLY A 167 -8.55 20.57 8.88
N THR A 168 -8.97 20.22 10.09
CA THR A 168 -8.13 19.48 11.06
C THR A 168 -8.82 18.25 11.66
N LEU A 169 -9.96 17.80 11.10
CA LEU A 169 -10.78 16.69 11.67
C LEU A 169 -10.76 15.43 10.80
N HIS A 170 -9.64 15.15 10.16
CA HIS A 170 -9.49 13.98 9.30
C HIS A 170 -8.65 12.93 9.97
N ASN A 171 -9.06 11.69 9.81
CA ASN A 171 -8.27 10.54 10.18
C ASN A 171 -7.96 9.73 8.92
N GLY A 172 -6.73 9.27 8.80
CA GLY A 172 -6.28 8.27 7.85
C GLY A 172 -6.06 6.94 8.55
N GLU A 173 -6.39 5.86 7.86
CA GLU A 173 -6.19 4.47 8.28
C GLU A 173 -5.62 3.69 7.08
N LEU A 174 -4.55 2.93 7.29
CA LEU A 174 -4.03 2.05 6.25
C LEU A 174 -4.92 0.82 6.06
N ARG A 175 -5.13 0.45 4.81
CA ARG A 175 -5.88 -0.72 4.40
C ARG A 175 -5.19 -1.48 3.29
N THR A 176 -5.64 -2.71 3.07
CA THR A 176 -5.31 -3.46 1.85
C THR A 176 -5.83 -2.72 0.62
N LYS A 177 -5.29 -3.04 -0.57
CA LYS A 177 -5.69 -2.39 -1.84
C LYS A 177 -7.16 -2.62 -2.22
N ASP A 178 -7.80 -3.65 -1.67
CA ASP A 178 -9.22 -3.95 -1.80
C ASP A 178 -10.06 -3.38 -0.64
N ASN A 179 -9.53 -2.37 0.07
CA ASN A 179 -10.21 -1.62 1.12
C ASN A 179 -10.64 -2.47 2.35
N LYS A 180 -9.91 -3.54 2.65
CA LYS A 180 -10.10 -4.32 3.88
C LYS A 180 -9.16 -3.85 4.98
N LEU A 181 -9.63 -3.91 6.23
CA LEU A 181 -8.81 -3.66 7.41
C LEU A 181 -7.60 -4.60 7.44
N LEU A 182 -6.46 -4.08 7.87
CA LEU A 182 -5.22 -4.86 7.99
C LEU A 182 -5.27 -5.90 9.13
N SER A 183 -6.12 -5.68 10.14
CA SER A 183 -6.33 -6.59 11.28
C SER A 183 -7.46 -7.60 11.08
N ASN A 184 -7.98 -7.76 9.86
CA ASN A 184 -9.04 -8.72 9.60
C ASN A 184 -8.51 -10.16 9.57
N SER A 185 -9.32 -11.09 10.08
CA SER A 185 -8.99 -12.51 10.00
C SER A 185 -8.87 -12.95 8.54
N GLU A 186 -7.67 -13.36 8.12
CA GLU A 186 -7.46 -14.00 6.82
C GLU A 186 -7.67 -15.50 6.97
N ASN A 187 -8.66 -16.08 6.28
CA ASN A 187 -8.89 -17.53 6.25
C ASN A 187 -9.02 -18.18 7.65
N GLY A 188 -9.63 -17.48 8.61
CA GLY A 188 -9.78 -17.94 9.99
C GLY A 188 -8.51 -17.83 10.86
N LYS A 189 -7.48 -17.12 10.38
CA LYS A 189 -6.23 -16.85 11.11
C LYS A 189 -6.37 -15.55 11.92
N LEU A 190 -5.67 -15.48 13.06
CA LEU A 190 -5.55 -14.25 13.82
C LEU A 190 -4.50 -13.36 13.14
N VAL A 191 -4.94 -12.22 12.63
CA VAL A 191 -4.07 -11.22 12.01
C VAL A 191 -4.16 -9.96 12.85
N LYS A 192 -3.02 -9.42 13.26
CA LYS A 192 -2.96 -8.19 14.04
C LYS A 192 -1.93 -7.24 13.47
N VAL A 193 -2.23 -5.95 13.55
CA VAL A 193 -1.19 -4.93 13.36
C VAL A 193 -0.32 -4.94 14.60
N HIS A 194 0.97 -5.17 14.40
CA HIS A 194 1.96 -5.21 15.47
C HIS A 194 2.47 -3.81 15.80
N ASP A 195 2.78 -3.03 14.76
CA ASP A 195 3.38 -1.71 14.92
C ASP A 195 3.04 -0.79 13.73
N TYR A 196 3.04 0.52 14.00
CA TYR A 196 3.02 1.56 12.98
C TYR A 196 4.31 2.37 13.02
N GLU A 197 4.90 2.58 11.85
CA GLU A 197 6.06 3.45 11.65
C GLU A 197 5.64 4.66 10.84
N TYR A 198 5.97 5.84 11.35
CA TYR A 198 5.70 7.13 10.73
C TYR A 198 7.04 7.76 10.34
N ASP A 199 7.30 7.86 9.04
CA ASP A 199 8.40 8.63 8.47
C ASP A 199 7.82 9.94 7.96
N ASP A 200 7.80 10.94 8.83
CA ASP A 200 7.15 12.24 8.62
C ASP A 200 8.16 13.39 8.79
N PRO A 201 9.07 13.57 7.82
CA PRO A 201 10.12 14.58 7.91
C PRO A 201 9.58 16.02 7.89
N ASP A 202 8.41 16.22 7.29
CA ASP A 202 7.75 17.52 7.13
C ASP A 202 6.77 17.84 8.29
N GLY A 203 6.55 16.89 9.21
CA GLY A 203 5.61 17.07 10.33
C GLY A 203 4.17 17.27 9.86
N ILE A 204 3.74 16.53 8.83
CA ILE A 204 2.41 16.66 8.23
C ILE A 204 1.34 15.85 8.96
N LEU A 205 1.74 14.86 9.76
CA LEU A 205 0.85 13.95 10.45
C LEU A 205 0.82 14.20 11.94
N SER A 206 -0.35 14.02 12.52
CA SER A 206 -0.58 14.03 13.96
C SER A 206 -1.13 12.69 14.40
N TYR A 207 -0.49 12.07 15.39
CA TYR A 207 -0.83 10.73 15.85
C TYR A 207 -0.54 10.61 17.35
N ASN A 208 -1.41 9.92 18.07
CA ASN A 208 -1.33 9.83 19.53
C ASN A 208 -0.12 9.02 20.00
N ASN A 209 0.16 7.90 19.33
CA ASN A 209 1.30 7.03 19.59
C ASN A 209 1.54 6.06 18.40
N LYS A 210 2.64 5.32 18.43
CA LYS A 210 3.04 4.35 17.39
C LYS A 210 2.14 3.12 17.24
N HIS A 211 1.13 2.96 18.10
CA HIS A 211 0.18 1.86 18.03
C HIS A 211 -1.23 2.30 17.60
N ASP A 212 -1.47 3.61 17.45
CA ASP A 212 -2.73 4.12 16.95
C ASP A 212 -2.80 3.87 15.43
N PRO A 213 -3.82 3.14 14.94
CA PRO A 213 -4.02 2.95 13.50
C PRO A 213 -4.45 4.22 12.79
N ASN A 214 -4.84 5.26 13.53
CA ASN A 214 -5.35 6.51 13.00
C ASN A 214 -4.32 7.62 13.15
N PHE A 215 -4.22 8.45 12.12
CA PHE A 215 -3.43 9.68 12.10
C PHE A 215 -4.21 10.79 11.42
N ALA A 216 -3.97 12.03 11.79
CA ALA A 216 -4.60 13.21 11.21
C ALA A 216 -3.61 14.01 10.35
N PHE A 217 -4.13 14.78 9.40
CA PHE A 217 -3.35 15.67 8.55
C PHE A 217 -3.35 17.08 9.16
N GLU A 218 -2.17 17.61 9.47
CA GLU A 218 -2.00 18.95 10.06
C GLU A 218 -1.23 19.92 9.16
N ASN A 219 -0.47 19.42 8.20
CA ASN A 219 0.37 20.28 7.35
C ASN A 219 0.51 19.76 5.91
N VAL A 220 1.18 20.55 5.07
CA VAL A 220 1.58 20.21 3.70
C VAL A 220 2.97 19.60 3.67
N GLY A 221 3.21 18.64 2.78
CA GLY A 221 4.49 17.92 2.72
C GLY A 221 4.34 16.45 2.37
N LYS A 222 5.41 15.70 2.60
CA LYS A 222 5.49 14.26 2.35
C LYS A 222 5.65 13.50 3.66
N ALA A 223 5.00 12.36 3.73
CA ALA A 223 5.24 11.37 4.76
C ALA A 223 5.12 9.96 4.18
N THR A 224 5.57 8.97 4.95
CA THR A 224 5.27 7.57 4.72
C THR A 224 4.75 6.96 6.01
N VAL A 225 3.62 6.27 5.93
CA VAL A 225 3.11 5.45 7.03
C VAL A 225 3.31 4.00 6.66
N LYS A 226 3.88 3.22 7.57
CA LYS A 226 4.03 1.78 7.44
C LYS A 226 3.32 1.06 8.57
N ALA A 227 2.74 -0.09 8.28
CA ALA A 227 2.09 -0.96 9.24
C ALA A 227 2.68 -2.38 9.12
N LEU A 228 3.33 -2.85 10.19
CA LEU A 228 3.80 -4.23 10.28
C LEU A 228 2.65 -5.11 10.78
N VAL A 229 2.23 -6.05 9.95
CA VAL A 229 1.11 -6.96 10.21
C VAL A 229 1.65 -8.36 10.41
N GLN A 230 1.29 -8.98 11.54
CA GLN A 230 1.69 -10.33 11.89
C GLN A 230 0.50 -11.28 11.79
N THR A 231 0.73 -12.42 11.13
CA THR A 231 -0.21 -13.55 11.17
C THR A 231 0.28 -14.55 12.20
N LEU A 232 -0.60 -14.90 13.14
CA LEU A 232 -0.26 -15.77 14.27
C LEU A 232 -0.89 -17.16 14.13
N ASN A 233 -0.22 -18.17 14.68
CA ASN A 233 -0.80 -19.49 14.90
C ASN A 233 -1.65 -19.52 16.19
N ARG A 234 -2.20 -20.68 16.54
CA ARG A 234 -3.03 -20.86 17.75
C ARG A 234 -2.26 -20.65 19.05
N ASP A 235 -0.94 -20.79 19.01
CA ASP A 235 -0.03 -20.62 20.14
C ASP A 235 0.51 -19.18 20.22
N ASN A 236 -0.06 -18.25 19.44
CA ASN A 236 0.34 -16.85 19.31
C ASN A 236 1.78 -16.64 18.78
N GLU A 237 2.35 -17.63 18.11
CA GLU A 237 3.63 -17.48 17.42
C GLU A 237 3.45 -16.87 16.04
N VAL A 238 4.41 -16.05 15.62
CA VAL A 238 4.42 -15.42 14.29
C VAL A 238 4.70 -16.49 13.23
N VAL A 239 3.75 -16.65 12.30
CA VAL A 239 3.89 -17.52 11.13
C VAL A 239 4.59 -16.77 10.01
N TYR A 240 4.09 -15.58 9.68
CA TYR A 240 4.65 -14.68 8.68
C TYR A 240 4.23 -13.24 8.94
N GLU A 241 4.92 -12.32 8.27
CA GLU A 241 4.78 -10.87 8.44
C GLU A 241 4.56 -10.19 7.09
N ARG A 242 3.77 -9.11 7.08
CA ARG A 242 3.61 -8.20 5.95
C ARG A 242 3.88 -6.78 6.42
N LEU A 243 4.60 -6.00 5.61
CA LEU A 243 4.81 -4.59 5.88
C LEU A 243 4.04 -3.79 4.83
N TYR A 244 2.90 -3.22 5.22
CA TYR A 244 2.13 -2.34 4.36
C TYR A 244 2.68 -0.93 4.45
N ALA A 245 2.87 -0.24 3.33
CA ALA A 245 3.38 1.12 3.28
C ALA A 245 2.52 1.99 2.38
N TYR A 246 2.31 3.23 2.79
CA TYR A 246 1.63 4.25 2.01
C TYR A 246 2.40 5.56 2.05
N ASN A 247 2.68 6.12 0.88
CA ASN A 247 3.38 7.40 0.75
C ASN A 247 2.36 8.53 0.50
N PHE A 248 2.50 9.64 1.21
CA PHE A 248 1.66 10.82 1.12
C PHE A 248 2.39 11.96 0.42
N ASN A 249 1.64 12.83 -0.25
CA ASN A 249 2.17 14.09 -0.77
C ASN A 249 1.08 15.17 -0.73
N ILE A 250 0.87 15.74 0.46
CA ILE A 250 -0.12 16.80 0.68
C ILE A 250 0.44 18.10 0.10
N LEU A 251 -0.07 18.49 -1.08
CA LEU A 251 0.35 19.70 -1.76
C LEU A 251 -0.31 20.95 -1.18
N ARG A 252 -1.52 20.78 -0.64
CA ARG A 252 -2.41 21.87 -0.23
C ARG A 252 -3.14 21.53 1.06
N LEU A 253 -3.17 22.50 1.98
CA LEU A 253 -4.04 22.46 3.16
C LEU A 253 -4.99 23.65 3.07
N PHE A 254 -6.30 23.38 3.11
CA PHE A 254 -7.33 24.41 3.18
C PHE A 254 -7.83 24.50 4.61
N THR A 255 -7.84 25.69 5.21
CA THR A 255 -8.41 25.86 6.56
C THR A 255 -9.26 27.12 6.64
N ALA A 256 -10.27 27.06 7.51
CA ALA A 256 -11.00 28.25 7.94
C ALA A 256 -10.22 28.96 9.05
N ILE A 257 -10.20 30.28 9.01
CA ILE A 257 -9.55 31.08 10.05
C ILE A 257 -10.52 31.36 11.20
N ASP A 258 -10.18 30.86 12.39
CA ASP A 258 -10.99 30.95 13.62
C ASP A 258 -11.26 32.39 14.08
N GLN A 259 -10.39 33.34 13.69
CA GLN A 259 -10.45 34.75 14.11
C GLN A 259 -11.43 35.60 13.30
N MET A 260 -11.98 35.07 12.20
CA MET A 260 -12.95 35.76 11.34
C MET A 260 -14.20 34.89 11.17
N ASN A 261 -14.95 34.75 12.27
CA ASN A 261 -16.24 34.08 12.28
C ASN A 261 -17.34 34.88 11.57
N ASP A 262 -17.07 36.16 11.28
CA ASP A 262 -18.01 37.02 10.58
C ASP A 262 -17.88 36.83 9.07
N PRO A 263 -18.98 36.51 8.37
CA PRO A 263 -18.95 36.48 6.92
C PRO A 263 -18.67 37.86 6.36
N TYR A 264 -18.00 37.91 5.21
CA TYR A 264 -17.65 39.16 4.54
C TYR A 264 -18.04 39.15 3.07
N VAL A 265 -18.11 40.33 2.47
CA VAL A 265 -18.29 40.50 1.02
C VAL A 265 -16.91 40.75 0.39
N PRO A 266 -16.40 39.83 -0.44
CA PRO A 266 -15.11 40.01 -1.09
C PRO A 266 -15.11 41.23 -2.02
N GLY A 267 -13.95 41.89 -2.15
CA GLY A 267 -13.83 43.11 -2.95
C GLY A 267 -14.45 44.37 -2.31
N ILE A 268 -15.05 44.26 -1.13
CA ILE A 268 -15.54 45.42 -0.35
C ILE A 268 -14.74 45.56 0.94
N SER A 269 -14.46 44.46 1.63
CA SER A 269 -13.58 44.45 2.80
C SER A 269 -12.12 44.27 2.40
N ASN A 270 -11.20 44.73 3.25
CA ASN A 270 -9.76 44.49 3.12
C ASN A 270 -9.34 43.10 3.66
N ILE A 271 -10.28 42.16 3.77
CA ILE A 271 -10.07 40.85 4.35
C ILE A 271 -9.48 39.91 3.29
N SER A 272 -8.29 39.39 3.55
CA SER A 272 -7.62 38.38 2.71
C SER A 272 -6.70 37.52 3.57
N CYS A 273 -6.34 36.33 3.07
CA CYS A 273 -5.38 35.47 3.77
C CYS A 273 -4.01 36.11 3.93
N GLU A 274 -3.63 36.95 2.97
CA GLU A 274 -2.36 37.64 2.93
C GLU A 274 -2.31 38.87 3.83
N SER A 275 -3.46 39.39 4.27
CA SER A 275 -3.52 40.51 5.21
C SER A 275 -3.11 40.15 6.63
N ASP A 276 -3.14 38.86 6.99
CA ASP A 276 -2.71 38.36 8.30
C ASP A 276 -1.31 37.73 8.23
N ASN A 277 -0.29 38.56 8.50
CA ASN A 277 1.11 38.15 8.55
C ASN A 277 1.40 37.01 9.53
N LYS A 278 0.50 36.69 10.46
CA LYS A 278 0.70 35.61 11.43
C LYS A 278 0.35 34.23 10.86
N MET A 279 -0.45 34.15 9.81
CA MET A 279 -0.99 32.87 9.32
C MET A 279 -0.22 32.30 8.12
N GLY A 280 0.42 33.16 7.32
CA GLY A 280 1.23 32.74 6.15
C GLY A 280 0.44 32.06 5.02
N GLY A 281 -0.88 31.95 5.15
CA GLY A 281 -1.76 31.35 4.15
C GLY A 281 -2.02 32.30 2.97
N LYS A 282 -2.38 31.73 1.83
CA LYS A 282 -2.74 32.47 0.60
C LYS A 282 -4.22 32.32 0.29
N THR A 283 -4.78 33.31 -0.39
CA THR A 283 -6.14 33.22 -0.91
C THR A 283 -6.16 32.18 -2.04
N PRO A 284 -7.08 31.19 -2.02
CA PRO A 284 -7.10 30.13 -3.03
C PRO A 284 -7.33 30.67 -4.45
N LYS A 285 -6.69 30.04 -5.44
CA LYS A 285 -6.93 30.32 -6.86
C LYS A 285 -7.86 29.29 -7.48
N LEU A 286 -8.36 29.57 -8.69
CA LEU A 286 -9.23 28.64 -9.42
C LEU A 286 -8.58 27.26 -9.62
N SER A 287 -7.29 27.21 -9.99
CA SER A 287 -6.52 25.97 -10.19
C SER A 287 -6.21 25.21 -8.90
N ASP A 288 -6.45 25.81 -7.73
CA ASP A 288 -6.34 25.11 -6.45
C ASP A 288 -7.63 24.37 -6.11
N VAL A 289 -8.75 24.84 -6.66
CA VAL A 289 -10.09 24.43 -6.24
C VAL A 289 -10.79 23.56 -7.29
N ILE A 290 -10.61 23.85 -8.59
CA ILE A 290 -11.24 23.15 -9.70
C ILE A 290 -10.20 22.55 -10.65
N GLY A 291 -10.36 21.27 -10.98
CA GLY A 291 -9.50 20.55 -11.92
C GLY A 291 -8.86 19.30 -11.31
N PRO A 292 -7.93 18.62 -12.01
CA PRO A 292 -7.26 17.43 -11.49
C PRO A 292 -6.38 17.76 -10.29
N LYS A 293 -6.35 16.89 -9.27
CA LYS A 293 -5.54 17.07 -8.04
C LYS A 293 -5.88 18.32 -7.22
N THR A 294 -7.08 18.86 -7.41
CA THR A 294 -7.57 20.05 -6.70
C THR A 294 -8.52 19.69 -5.57
N LEU A 295 -8.94 20.68 -4.78
CA LEU A 295 -9.93 20.50 -3.72
C LEU A 295 -11.18 19.74 -4.20
N SER A 296 -11.77 20.12 -5.33
CA SER A 296 -13.02 19.51 -5.82
C SER A 296 -12.84 18.09 -6.40
N ASP A 297 -11.63 17.73 -6.84
CA ASP A 297 -11.29 16.38 -7.32
C ASP A 297 -11.36 15.36 -6.18
N GLU A 298 -10.89 15.74 -5.00
CA GLU A 298 -10.78 14.84 -3.83
C GLU A 298 -11.89 15.05 -2.81
N PHE A 299 -12.37 16.28 -2.67
CA PHE A 299 -13.34 16.71 -1.65
C PHE A 299 -14.43 17.58 -2.28
N ARG A 300 -15.18 17.02 -3.23
CA ARG A 300 -16.29 17.73 -3.91
C ARG A 300 -17.25 18.42 -2.92
N ASN A 301 -17.57 17.77 -1.80
CA ASN A 301 -18.31 18.37 -0.68
C ASN A 301 -17.38 18.64 0.51
N ALA A 302 -16.44 19.58 0.34
CA ALA A 302 -15.47 19.96 1.36
C ALA A 302 -16.13 20.44 2.67
N PHE A 303 -17.36 20.97 2.60
CA PHE A 303 -18.15 21.29 3.80
C PHE A 303 -18.40 20.05 4.67
N SER A 304 -18.84 18.95 4.07
CA SER A 304 -19.12 17.70 4.79
C SER A 304 -17.87 17.13 5.47
N TRP A 305 -16.72 17.30 4.83
CA TRP A 305 -15.39 16.95 5.34
C TRP A 305 -14.95 17.86 6.50
N GLY A 306 -15.57 19.02 6.68
CA GLY A 306 -15.36 19.87 7.85
C GLY A 306 -14.42 21.04 7.60
N LEU A 307 -14.29 21.51 6.36
CA LEU A 307 -13.55 22.73 6.03
C LEU A 307 -13.92 23.92 6.94
N PHE A 308 -15.19 24.02 7.33
CA PHE A 308 -15.73 25.09 8.18
C PHE A 308 -16.05 24.64 9.62
N HIS A 309 -15.47 23.53 10.09
CA HIS A 309 -15.86 22.96 11.39
C HIS A 309 -15.60 23.91 12.57
N ARG A 310 -14.54 24.73 12.50
CA ARG A 310 -14.18 25.68 13.55
C ARG A 310 -14.93 27.00 13.49
N VAL A 311 -15.54 27.31 12.35
CA VAL A 311 -16.30 28.55 12.19
C VAL A 311 -17.51 28.50 13.12
N GLN A 312 -17.61 29.45 14.04
CA GLN A 312 -18.76 29.60 14.93
C GLN A 312 -19.70 30.63 14.34
N LEU A 313 -20.86 30.18 13.84
CA LEU A 313 -21.93 31.08 13.41
C LEU A 313 -23.00 31.17 14.51
N PRO A 314 -23.76 32.28 14.57
CA PRO A 314 -24.99 32.38 15.37
C PRO A 314 -25.91 31.15 15.21
N HIS A 315 -26.59 30.75 16.30
CA HIS A 315 -27.36 29.51 16.36
C HIS A 315 -28.54 29.41 15.38
N ASP A 316 -29.00 30.54 14.87
CA ASP A 316 -30.12 30.67 13.94
C ASP A 316 -29.72 30.54 12.46
N ILE A 317 -28.43 30.43 12.16
CA ILE A 317 -27.90 30.36 10.79
C ILE A 317 -27.49 28.93 10.42
N ASP A 318 -28.02 28.41 9.32
CA ASP A 318 -27.50 27.17 8.74
C ASP A 318 -26.12 27.41 8.13
N LYS A 319 -25.08 26.78 8.70
CA LYS A 319 -23.70 26.87 8.20
C LYS A 319 -23.57 26.46 6.73
N LYS A 320 -24.47 25.60 6.21
CA LYS A 320 -24.45 25.20 4.80
C LYS A 320 -24.70 26.37 3.85
N ASP A 321 -25.56 27.31 4.24
CA ASP A 321 -25.91 28.45 3.38
C ASP A 321 -24.73 29.40 3.17
N PHE A 322 -23.79 29.39 4.13
CA PHE A 322 -22.57 30.21 4.18
C PHE A 322 -21.30 29.42 3.89
N ALA A 323 -21.38 28.14 3.53
CA ALA A 323 -20.24 27.28 3.23
C ALA A 323 -19.64 27.59 1.85
N LYS A 324 -19.27 28.85 1.66
CA LYS A 324 -18.78 29.47 0.44
C LYS A 324 -17.54 30.28 0.77
N PHE A 325 -16.59 30.32 -0.15
CA PHE A 325 -15.39 31.15 -0.01
C PHE A 325 -14.97 31.76 -1.33
N ALA A 326 -14.27 32.90 -1.24
CA ALA A 326 -13.74 33.59 -2.40
C ALA A 326 -12.53 32.86 -2.97
N ILE A 327 -12.47 32.80 -4.29
CA ILE A 327 -11.28 32.41 -5.04
C ILE A 327 -10.86 33.57 -5.95
N ILE A 328 -9.56 33.82 -6.07
CA ILE A 328 -9.04 34.88 -6.93
C ILE A 328 -8.61 34.33 -8.29
N ASP A 329 -8.60 35.20 -9.30
CA ASP A 329 -8.08 34.88 -10.63
C ASP A 329 -6.59 34.45 -10.56
N GLU A 330 -6.17 33.57 -11.46
CA GLU A 330 -4.81 33.05 -11.53
C GLU A 330 -3.76 34.16 -11.66
N ASN A 331 -4.11 35.20 -12.39
CA ASN A 331 -3.24 36.33 -12.68
C ASN A 331 -3.42 37.50 -11.70
N ALA A 332 -4.28 37.36 -10.70
CA ALA A 332 -4.48 38.40 -9.70
C ALA A 332 -3.16 38.67 -8.94
N PRO A 333 -2.81 39.95 -8.70
CA PRO A 333 -1.67 40.28 -7.87
C PRO A 333 -1.83 39.68 -6.47
N PRO A 334 -0.77 39.08 -5.90
CA PRO A 334 -0.81 38.66 -4.51
C PRO A 334 -1.15 39.88 -3.63
N ASN A 335 -2.01 39.67 -2.62
CA ASN A 335 -2.41 40.68 -1.63
C ASN A 335 -3.33 41.80 -2.14
N ASN A 336 -3.99 41.64 -3.30
CA ASN A 336 -5.00 42.60 -3.73
C ASN A 336 -6.40 42.16 -3.24
N PRO A 337 -6.95 42.75 -2.16
CA PRO A 337 -8.29 42.39 -1.66
C PRO A 337 -9.42 42.77 -2.63
N TYR A 338 -9.11 43.58 -3.65
CA TYR A 338 -10.03 44.00 -4.71
C TYR A 338 -9.81 43.24 -6.03
N ALA A 339 -9.02 42.17 -6.01
CA ALA A 339 -8.85 41.32 -7.19
C ALA A 339 -10.22 40.76 -7.64
N PRO A 340 -10.43 40.60 -8.96
CA PRO A 340 -11.59 39.85 -9.45
C PRO A 340 -11.64 38.48 -8.78
N TYR A 341 -12.81 38.15 -8.25
CA TYR A 341 -13.03 36.91 -7.53
C TYR A 341 -14.21 36.14 -8.11
N SER A 342 -14.19 34.84 -7.90
CA SER A 342 -15.36 33.98 -8.02
C SER A 342 -15.67 33.38 -6.65
N ILE A 343 -16.85 32.78 -6.49
CA ILE A 343 -17.22 32.12 -5.24
C ILE A 343 -17.28 30.63 -5.48
N TYR A 344 -16.59 29.86 -4.63
CA TYR A 344 -16.73 28.41 -4.60
C TYR A 344 -17.74 27.99 -3.53
N ASP A 345 -18.74 27.23 -3.93
CA ASP A 345 -19.69 26.57 -3.04
C ASP A 345 -19.11 25.22 -2.60
N ALA A 346 -18.70 25.13 -1.34
CA ALA A 346 -18.04 23.96 -0.79
C ALA A 346 -19.00 22.81 -0.43
N VAL A 347 -20.31 23.03 -0.51
CA VAL A 347 -21.33 22.00 -0.34
C VAL A 347 -21.52 21.23 -1.64
N HIS A 348 -21.59 21.96 -2.76
CA HIS A 348 -21.91 21.40 -4.08
C HIS A 348 -20.67 21.17 -4.97
N GLY A 349 -19.55 21.81 -4.65
CA GLY A 349 -18.28 21.67 -5.36
C GLY A 349 -18.27 22.36 -6.71
N ASN A 350 -18.86 23.55 -6.81
CA ASN A 350 -18.96 24.33 -8.05
C ASN A 350 -18.70 25.82 -7.81
N ILE A 351 -18.46 26.53 -8.91
CA ILE A 351 -18.33 27.98 -8.93
C ILE A 351 -19.70 28.63 -9.14
N ILE A 352 -19.98 29.69 -8.38
CA ILE A 352 -21.21 30.48 -8.47
C ILE A 352 -20.90 31.96 -8.71
N ASP A 353 -21.92 32.69 -9.16
CA ASP A 353 -21.86 34.12 -9.44
C ASP A 353 -21.62 34.92 -8.14
N PRO A 354 -20.65 35.87 -8.11
CA PRO A 354 -20.31 36.65 -6.93
C PRO A 354 -21.36 37.65 -6.40
N THR A 355 -22.55 37.82 -7.01
CA THR A 355 -23.51 38.88 -6.63
C THR A 355 -23.79 38.95 -5.12
N ASN A 356 -23.25 39.98 -4.45
CA ASN A 356 -23.43 40.36 -3.03
C ASN A 356 -23.54 39.17 -2.05
N SER A 357 -22.71 38.17 -2.24
CA SER A 357 -22.72 36.98 -1.41
C SER A 357 -21.73 37.12 -0.27
N ASN A 358 -22.25 36.96 0.95
CA ASN A 358 -21.46 36.78 2.15
C ASN A 358 -20.72 35.43 2.08
N VAL A 359 -19.41 35.46 2.28
CA VAL A 359 -18.54 34.27 2.27
C VAL A 359 -17.68 34.21 3.52
N LEU A 360 -17.10 33.05 3.77
CA LEU A 360 -16.14 32.82 4.85
C LEU A 360 -14.71 32.82 4.30
N LEU A 361 -13.76 33.25 5.13
CA LEU A 361 -12.35 33.29 4.75
C LEU A 361 -11.74 31.88 4.87
N ILE A 362 -11.40 31.30 3.73
CA ILE A 362 -10.63 30.05 3.64
C ILE A 362 -9.25 30.37 3.10
N CYS A 363 -8.23 29.90 3.82
CA CYS A 363 -6.84 30.08 3.43
C CYS A 363 -6.19 28.78 3.04
N LEU A 364 -5.18 28.92 2.20
CA LEU A 364 -4.47 27.83 1.55
C LEU A 364 -2.98 27.90 1.89
N TRP A 365 -2.47 26.81 2.48
CA TRP A 365 -1.04 26.55 2.61
C TRP A 365 -0.61 25.65 1.45
N LYS A 366 0.54 25.95 0.84
CA LYS A 366 1.08 25.17 -0.28
C LYS A 366 2.48 24.68 0.04
N GLN A 367 2.79 23.46 -0.38
CA GLN A 367 4.16 22.95 -0.29
C GLN A 367 5.10 23.81 -1.15
N GLY A 368 6.22 24.25 -0.56
CA GLY A 368 7.30 24.95 -1.26
C GLY A 368 7.05 26.43 -1.57
N GLY A 369 6.11 27.10 -0.89
CA GLY A 369 5.80 28.51 -1.16
C GLY A 369 5.44 29.34 0.05
#